data_AF-A0A4D9E906-F1
#
_entry.id   AF-A0A4D9E906-F1
#
_cell.length_a   1.000
_cell.length_b   1.000
_cell.length_c   1.000
_cell.angle_alpha   90.00
_cell.angle_beta   90.00
_cell.angle_gamma   90.00
#
_symmetry.space_group_name_H-M   'P 1'
#
loop_
_entity.id
_entity.type
_entity.pdbx_description
1 polymer ?
#
loop_
_entity_poly.entity_id
_entity_poly.type
_entity_poly.pdbx_seq_one_letter_code
_entity_poly.pdbx_strand_id
1 'polypeptide(L)'
;MGLLKQRTGACQLYWSMLLLAAGSFFLLLYALMWEAGNIINLPHKRIGFYNFCLWNQTAGELQCLEFKDLMDMGVDQFELVLARLCVYTVQVLCSFSPFLIMQAQYANTREAWEVTLVVLGLSAALLAGGLGLFLFQAWVCIQLSELSGGFMALAGAQALLLLQLFAAAMYLTWFKEVLEKSSPSPEEQPPALQV
;
A
#
# COMPACT_ATOMS: atom_id res chain seq x y z
N MET A 1 30.22 11.31 19.77
CA MET A 1 28.86 10.92 20.23
C MET A 1 27.78 11.01 19.13
N GLY A 2 27.79 12.04 18.25
CA GLY A 2 26.75 12.23 17.22
C GLY A 2 26.68 11.16 16.12
N LEU A 3 27.82 10.75 15.57
CA LEU A 3 27.89 9.75 14.47
C LEU A 3 27.37 8.36 14.86
N LEU A 4 27.57 7.93 16.10
CA LEU A 4 27.07 6.63 16.58
C LEU A 4 25.54 6.64 16.72
N LYS A 5 24.97 7.73 17.25
CA LYS A 5 23.51 7.92 17.37
C LYS A 5 22.84 8.00 16.00
N GLN A 6 23.50 8.64 15.03
CA GLN A 6 23.06 8.75 13.64
C GLN A 6 23.05 7.38 12.94
N ARG A 7 24.09 6.57 13.14
CA ARG A 7 24.19 5.20 12.59
C ARG A 7 23.14 4.24 13.18
N THR A 8 22.87 4.35 14.49
CA THR A 8 21.84 3.53 15.15
C THR A 8 20.43 3.90 14.69
N GLY A 9 20.14 5.20 14.53
CA GLY A 9 18.84 5.67 14.03
C GLY A 9 18.54 5.22 12.60
N ALA A 10 19.54 5.28 11.70
CA ALA A 10 19.38 4.80 10.33
C ALA A 10 19.14 3.28 10.25
N CYS A 11 19.86 2.50 11.06
CA CYS A 11 19.67 1.05 11.15
C CYS A 11 18.27 0.70 11.68
N GLN A 12 17.80 1.42 12.71
CA GLN A 12 16.47 1.22 13.27
C GLN A 12 15.36 1.55 12.25
N LEU A 13 15.47 2.67 11.53
CA LEU A 13 14.51 3.04 10.48
C LEU A 13 14.45 1.99 9.36
N TYR A 14 15.59 1.46 8.94
CA TYR A 14 15.63 0.38 7.94
C TYR A 14 14.84 -0.86 8.39
N TRP A 15 15.10 -1.35 9.61
CA TRP A 15 14.38 -2.50 10.14
C TRP A 15 12.89 -2.22 10.30
N SER A 16 12.51 -1.02 10.74
CA SER A 16 11.11 -0.61 10.80
C SER A 16 10.47 -0.65 9.41
N MET A 17 11.12 -0.12 8.37
CA MET A 17 10.60 -0.18 7.00
C MET A 17 10.40 -1.60 6.49
N LEU A 18 11.34 -2.51 6.77
CA LEU A 18 11.20 -3.93 6.40
C LEU A 18 10.04 -4.61 7.12
N LEU A 19 9.87 -4.35 8.42
CA LEU A 19 8.75 -4.89 9.19
C LEU A 19 7.40 -4.36 8.69
N LEU A 20 7.33 -3.07 8.36
CA LEU A 20 6.15 -2.49 7.76
C LEU A 20 5.85 -3.14 6.40
N ALA A 21 6.87 -3.33 5.56
CA ALA A 21 6.73 -3.97 4.25
C ALA A 21 6.18 -5.40 4.39
N ALA A 22 6.79 -6.20 5.26
CA ALA A 22 6.31 -7.54 5.58
C ALA A 22 4.86 -7.53 6.09
N GLY A 23 4.55 -6.63 7.03
CA GLY A 23 3.20 -6.47 7.58
C GLY A 23 2.18 -6.13 6.50
N SER A 24 2.48 -5.18 5.61
CA SER A 24 1.60 -4.81 4.51
C SER A 24 1.37 -5.99 3.54
N PHE A 25 2.43 -6.75 3.23
CA PHE A 25 2.32 -7.92 2.38
C PHE A 25 1.44 -9.01 2.99
N PHE A 26 1.64 -9.34 4.27
CA PHE A 26 0.86 -10.38 4.96
C PHE A 26 -0.60 -9.96 5.16
N LEU A 27 -0.88 -8.70 5.45
CA LEU A 27 -2.25 -8.20 5.56
C LEU A 27 -2.99 -8.26 4.23
N LEU A 28 -2.34 -7.87 3.13
CA LEU A 28 -2.92 -8.02 1.80
C LEU A 28 -3.15 -9.49 1.45
N LEU A 29 -2.20 -10.38 1.78
CA LEU A 29 -2.32 -11.80 1.50
C LEU A 29 -3.47 -12.42 2.29
N TYR A 30 -3.61 -12.05 3.56
CA TYR A 30 -4.76 -12.42 4.36
C TYR A 30 -6.07 -11.89 3.76
N ALA A 31 -6.16 -10.61 3.44
CA ALA A 31 -7.40 -10.04 2.91
C ALA A 31 -7.81 -10.60 1.54
N LEU A 32 -6.85 -10.72 0.60
CA LEU A 32 -7.13 -10.99 -0.81
C LEU A 32 -7.11 -12.49 -1.14
N MET A 33 -6.26 -13.26 -0.47
CA MET A 33 -6.12 -14.70 -0.72
C MET A 33 -6.86 -15.52 0.33
N TRP A 34 -6.65 -15.25 1.62
CA TRP A 34 -7.25 -16.04 2.69
C TRP A 34 -8.75 -15.75 2.87
N GLU A 35 -9.13 -14.47 2.95
CA GLU A 35 -10.53 -14.03 3.00
C GLU A 35 -11.16 -13.88 1.60
N ALA A 36 -10.46 -14.31 0.54
CA ALA A 36 -10.91 -14.24 -0.85
C ALA A 36 -11.34 -12.83 -1.32
N GLY A 37 -10.78 -11.78 -0.72
CA GLY A 37 -11.14 -10.40 -1.02
C GLY A 37 -12.53 -10.01 -0.51
N ASN A 38 -13.08 -10.75 0.46
CA ASN A 38 -14.37 -10.43 1.06
C ASN A 38 -14.23 -9.24 2.02
N ILE A 39 -14.99 -8.18 1.74
CA ILE A 39 -15.15 -7.00 2.59
C ILE A 39 -16.16 -7.29 3.70
N ILE A 40 -17.24 -8.01 3.37
CA ILE A 40 -18.22 -8.56 4.30
C ILE A 40 -18.19 -10.09 4.16
N ASN A 41 -18.07 -10.80 5.27
CA ASN A 41 -17.98 -12.26 5.31
C ASN A 41 -18.90 -12.84 6.40
N LEU A 42 -20.21 -12.69 6.22
CA LEU A 42 -21.25 -13.21 7.13
C LEU A 42 -21.87 -14.49 6.56
N PRO A 43 -22.47 -15.35 7.40
CA PRO A 43 -23.11 -16.59 6.96
C PRO A 43 -24.26 -16.37 5.97
N HIS A 44 -24.92 -15.21 6.03
CA HIS A 44 -26.09 -14.84 5.22
C HIS A 44 -25.76 -13.73 4.20
N LYS A 45 -24.51 -13.28 4.13
CA LYS A 45 -24.10 -12.18 3.25
C LYS A 45 -22.59 -12.18 3.05
N ARG A 46 -22.15 -12.30 1.80
CA ARG A 46 -20.74 -12.18 1.42
C ARG A 46 -20.59 -11.17 0.32
N ILE A 47 -19.81 -10.13 0.57
CA ILE A 47 -19.55 -9.08 -0.42
C ILE A 47 -18.04 -8.89 -0.48
N GLY A 48 -17.48 -9.08 -1.65
CA GLY A 48 -16.06 -9.01 -1.91
C GLY A 48 -15.80 -8.69 -3.37
N PHE A 49 -14.52 -8.53 -3.70
CA PHE A 49 -14.12 -8.17 -5.05
C PHE A 49 -14.66 -9.15 -6.09
N TYR A 50 -14.57 -10.46 -5.83
CA TYR A 50 -15.07 -11.51 -6.73
C TYR A 50 -16.39 -12.16 -6.29
N ASN A 51 -16.76 -12.04 -5.02
CA ASN A 51 -17.92 -12.73 -4.46
C ASN A 51 -18.98 -11.73 -4.06
N PHE A 52 -20.13 -11.74 -4.73
CA PHE A 52 -21.33 -11.04 -4.28
C PHE A 52 -22.42 -12.08 -4.04
N CYS A 53 -22.60 -12.49 -2.79
CA CYS A 53 -23.58 -13.51 -2.43
C CYS A 53 -24.51 -12.99 -1.35
N LEU A 54 -25.82 -13.06 -1.62
CA LEU A 54 -26.88 -12.64 -0.71
C LEU A 54 -27.73 -13.85 -0.33
N TRP A 55 -28.29 -13.83 0.87
CA TRP A 55 -29.22 -14.86 1.30
C TRP A 55 -30.50 -14.85 0.48
N ASN A 56 -30.79 -15.93 -0.22
CA ASN A 56 -32.06 -16.11 -0.92
C ASN A 56 -33.04 -16.86 0.00
N GLN A 57 -34.08 -16.17 0.47
CA GLN A 57 -35.10 -16.77 1.33
C GLN A 57 -35.89 -17.89 0.66
N THR A 58 -36.06 -17.83 -0.66
CA THR A 58 -36.80 -18.83 -1.44
C THR A 58 -36.01 -20.11 -1.65
N ALA A 59 -34.69 -19.99 -1.90
CA ALA A 59 -33.80 -21.14 -2.05
C ALA A 59 -33.29 -21.69 -0.71
N GLY A 60 -33.35 -20.90 0.37
CA GLY A 60 -32.84 -21.27 1.68
C GLY A 60 -31.31 -21.36 1.74
N GLU A 61 -30.62 -20.71 0.79
CA GLU A 61 -29.17 -20.75 0.66
C GLU A 61 -28.59 -19.40 0.21
N LEU A 62 -27.26 -19.29 0.30
CA LEU A 62 -26.53 -18.13 -0.19
C LEU A 62 -26.47 -18.19 -1.73
N GLN A 63 -27.07 -17.23 -2.40
CA GLN A 63 -27.02 -17.14 -3.85
C GLN A 63 -25.98 -16.10 -4.27
N CYS A 64 -24.99 -16.52 -5.05
CA CYS A 64 -24.00 -15.62 -5.63
C CYS A 64 -24.53 -15.03 -6.94
N LEU A 65 -24.42 -13.71 -7.05
CA LEU A 65 -24.91 -12.88 -8.13
C LEU A 65 -23.87 -12.84 -9.25
N GLU A 66 -24.35 -12.97 -10.48
CA GLU A 66 -23.52 -12.77 -11.66
C GLU A 66 -23.42 -11.28 -12.00
N PHE A 67 -22.49 -10.93 -12.88
CA PHE A 67 -22.33 -9.55 -13.34
C PHE A 67 -23.62 -8.93 -13.88
N LYS A 68 -24.46 -9.72 -14.53
CA LYS A 68 -25.75 -9.26 -15.03
C LYS A 68 -26.67 -8.81 -13.89
N ASP A 69 -26.74 -9.58 -12.82
CA ASP A 69 -27.54 -9.25 -11.65
C ASP A 69 -26.97 -8.03 -10.91
N LEU A 70 -25.64 -7.90 -10.87
CA LEU A 70 -24.95 -6.73 -10.30
C LEU A 70 -25.24 -5.45 -11.09
N MET A 71 -25.26 -5.54 -12.42
CA MET A 71 -25.60 -4.43 -13.31
C MET A 71 -27.06 -3.98 -13.12
N ASP A 72 -27.99 -4.92 -12.94
CA ASP A 72 -29.39 -4.61 -12.63
C ASP A 72 -29.55 -3.90 -11.26
N MET A 73 -28.57 -4.06 -10.36
CA MET A 73 -28.47 -3.34 -9.09
C MET A 73 -27.71 -2.01 -9.19
N GLY A 74 -27.30 -1.59 -10.38
CA GLY A 74 -26.58 -0.34 -10.62
C GLY A 74 -25.07 -0.41 -10.40
N VAL A 75 -24.51 -1.62 -10.24
CA VAL A 75 -23.05 -1.81 -10.15
C VAL A 75 -22.47 -1.88 -11.55
N ASP A 76 -21.62 -0.92 -11.89
CA ASP A 76 -20.94 -0.90 -13.18
C ASP A 76 -19.82 -1.95 -13.23
N GLN A 77 -19.84 -2.77 -14.29
CA GLN A 77 -18.87 -3.84 -14.48
C GLN A 77 -17.44 -3.31 -14.67
N PHE A 78 -17.26 -2.19 -15.38
CA PHE A 78 -15.94 -1.62 -15.61
C PHE A 78 -15.33 -1.13 -14.31
N GLU A 79 -16.10 -0.45 -13.46
CA GLU A 79 -15.63 0.01 -12.16
C GLU A 79 -15.25 -1.15 -11.24
N LEU A 80 -16.03 -2.24 -11.23
CA LEU A 80 -15.72 -3.43 -10.44
C LEU A 80 -14.43 -4.13 -10.92
N VAL A 81 -14.25 -4.25 -12.23
CA VAL A 81 -13.02 -4.81 -12.83
C VAL A 81 -11.82 -3.90 -12.55
N LEU A 82 -11.99 -2.58 -12.65
CA LEU A 82 -10.94 -1.61 -12.34
C LEU A 82 -10.54 -1.67 -10.86
N ALA A 83 -11.52 -1.72 -9.96
CA ALA A 83 -11.28 -1.88 -8.52
C ALA A 83 -10.48 -3.15 -8.22
N ARG A 84 -10.84 -4.29 -8.83
CA ARG A 84 -10.10 -5.55 -8.74
C ARG A 84 -8.66 -5.38 -9.22
N LEU A 85 -8.47 -4.82 -10.41
CA LEU A 85 -7.14 -4.63 -10.98
C LEU A 85 -6.28 -3.78 -10.04
N CYS A 86 -6.80 -2.63 -9.60
CA CYS A 86 -6.10 -1.74 -8.68
C CYS A 86 -5.67 -2.44 -7.39
N VAL A 87 -6.58 -3.13 -6.70
CA VAL A 87 -6.28 -3.75 -5.40
C VAL A 87 -5.34 -4.95 -5.54
N TYR A 88 -5.54 -5.81 -6.53
CA TYR A 88 -4.70 -7.01 -6.70
C TYR A 88 -3.32 -6.69 -7.28
N THR A 89 -3.18 -5.61 -8.08
CA THR A 89 -1.86 -5.12 -8.49
C THR A 89 -1.02 -4.71 -7.28
N VAL A 90 -1.63 -4.15 -6.23
CA VAL A 90 -0.90 -3.74 -5.02
C VAL A 90 -0.28 -4.94 -4.31
N GLN A 91 -0.96 -6.09 -4.27
CA GLN A 91 -0.37 -7.32 -3.71
C GLN A 91 0.95 -7.69 -4.38
N VAL A 92 1.01 -7.53 -5.71
CA VAL A 92 2.21 -7.82 -6.50
C VAL A 92 3.30 -6.80 -6.16
N LEU A 93 2.98 -5.50 -6.19
CA LEU A 93 3.94 -4.43 -5.87
C LEU A 93 4.50 -4.58 -4.45
N CYS A 94 3.67 -4.88 -3.46
CA CYS A 94 4.07 -5.11 -2.08
C CYS A 94 5.00 -6.30 -1.89
N SER A 95 4.93 -7.32 -2.76
CA SER A 95 5.86 -8.45 -2.69
C SER A 95 7.30 -8.04 -3.05
N PHE A 96 7.46 -7.02 -3.89
CA PHE A 96 8.75 -6.44 -4.26
C PHE A 96 9.23 -5.33 -3.31
N SER A 97 8.37 -4.75 -2.46
CA SER A 97 8.74 -3.66 -1.55
C SER A 97 9.96 -3.94 -0.65
N PRO A 98 10.10 -5.12 0.00
CA PRO A 98 11.30 -5.40 0.81
C PRO A 98 12.59 -5.36 -0.02
N PHE A 99 12.53 -5.87 -1.25
CA PHE A 99 13.67 -5.85 -2.17
C PHE A 99 14.03 -4.42 -2.57
N LEU A 100 13.05 -3.57 -2.90
CA LEU A 100 13.31 -2.16 -3.22
C LEU A 100 13.93 -1.40 -2.05
N ILE A 101 13.44 -1.62 -0.83
CA ILE A 101 13.98 -1.00 0.39
C ILE A 101 15.43 -1.47 0.63
N MET A 102 15.71 -2.76 0.49
CA MET A 102 17.06 -3.31 0.63
C MET A 102 18.01 -2.74 -0.42
N GLN A 103 17.57 -2.66 -1.68
CA GLN A 103 18.34 -2.08 -2.78
C GLN A 103 18.63 -0.60 -2.55
N ALA A 104 17.64 0.18 -2.10
CA ALA A 104 17.81 1.61 -1.82
C ALA A 104 18.81 1.87 -0.69
N GLN A 105 18.80 1.02 0.34
CA GLN A 105 19.77 1.08 1.44
C GLN A 105 21.17 0.64 1.03
N TYR A 106 21.28 -0.42 0.22
CA TYR A 106 22.57 -0.93 -0.24
C TYR A 106 23.25 0.01 -1.24
N ALA A 107 22.51 0.45 -2.27
CA ALA A 107 23.01 1.42 -3.24
C ALA A 107 23.27 2.78 -2.59
N ASN A 108 22.47 3.12 -1.57
CA ASN A 108 22.53 4.39 -0.86
C ASN A 108 22.49 5.62 -1.80
N THR A 109 21.82 5.46 -2.94
CA THR A 109 21.66 6.48 -3.97
C THR A 109 20.29 7.13 -3.88
N ARG A 110 20.23 8.41 -4.21
CA ARG A 110 18.98 9.19 -4.28
C ARG A 110 17.95 8.55 -5.21
N GLU A 111 18.39 8.14 -6.40
CA GLU A 111 17.54 7.54 -7.43
C GLU A 111 16.81 6.28 -6.93
N ALA A 112 17.49 5.43 -6.15
CA ALA A 112 16.88 4.20 -5.63
C ALA A 112 15.78 4.50 -4.59
N TRP A 113 15.96 5.54 -3.78
CA TRP A 113 14.94 6.02 -2.85
C TRP A 113 13.77 6.69 -3.55
N GLU A 114 14.02 7.45 -4.61
CA GLU A 114 12.95 8.05 -5.43
C GLU A 114 12.10 6.98 -6.11
N VAL A 115 12.71 5.93 -6.69
CA VAL A 115 11.97 4.78 -7.23
C VAL A 115 11.15 4.09 -6.14
N THR A 116 11.73 3.87 -4.95
CA THR A 116 11.01 3.26 -3.81
C THR A 116 9.79 4.10 -3.42
N LEU A 117 9.94 5.44 -3.35
CA LEU A 117 8.83 6.36 -3.07
C LEU A 117 7.73 6.30 -4.12
N VAL A 118 8.08 6.29 -5.41
CA VAL A 118 7.11 6.20 -6.50
C VAL A 118 6.33 4.90 -6.43
N VAL A 119 7.00 3.76 -6.20
CA VAL A 119 6.33 2.46 -6.08
C VAL A 119 5.40 2.40 -4.86
N LEU A 120 5.85 2.89 -3.70
CA LEU A 120 5.03 2.95 -2.48
C LEU A 120 3.84 3.90 -2.66
N GLY A 121 4.04 5.07 -3.26
CA GLY A 121 3.00 6.04 -3.54
C GLY A 121 1.95 5.50 -4.51
N LEU A 122 2.40 4.86 -5.60
CA LEU A 122 1.51 4.20 -6.55
C LEU A 122 0.70 3.08 -5.87
N SER A 123 1.36 2.27 -5.03
CA SER A 123 0.71 1.19 -4.29
C SER A 123 -0.37 1.72 -3.34
N ALA A 124 -0.07 2.78 -2.58
CA ALA A 124 -1.03 3.41 -1.68
C ALA A 124 -2.21 4.05 -2.43
N ALA A 125 -1.96 4.67 -3.59
CA ALA A 125 -2.99 5.26 -4.42
C ALA A 125 -3.90 4.20 -5.07
N LEU A 126 -3.31 3.11 -5.59
CA LEU A 126 -4.06 2.00 -6.18
C LEU A 126 -4.91 1.28 -5.15
N LEU A 127 -4.41 1.04 -3.94
CA LEU A 127 -5.17 0.35 -2.90
C LEU A 127 -6.32 1.21 -2.40
N ALA A 128 -6.07 2.48 -2.08
CA ALA A 128 -7.12 3.42 -1.66
C ALA A 128 -8.14 3.66 -2.77
N GLY A 129 -7.68 3.87 -4.01
CA GLY A 129 -8.54 4.09 -5.17
C GLY A 129 -9.39 2.86 -5.49
N GLY A 130 -8.79 1.68 -5.57
CA GLY A 130 -9.51 0.45 -5.88
C GLY A 130 -10.51 0.05 -4.79
N LEU A 131 -10.13 0.18 -3.51
CA LEU A 131 -11.05 -0.05 -2.40
C LEU A 131 -12.16 1.02 -2.38
N GLY A 132 -11.84 2.29 -2.61
CA GLY A 132 -12.81 3.38 -2.67
C GLY A 132 -13.84 3.21 -3.78
N LEU A 133 -13.39 2.85 -4.99
CA LEU A 133 -14.26 2.54 -6.12
C LEU A 133 -15.20 1.39 -5.78
N PHE A 134 -14.68 0.30 -5.20
CA PHE A 134 -15.50 -0.83 -4.78
C PHE A 134 -16.56 -0.44 -3.75
N LEU A 135 -16.17 0.31 -2.71
CA LEU A 135 -17.07 0.74 -1.65
C LEU A 135 -18.15 1.69 -2.15
N PHE A 136 -17.80 2.60 -3.08
CA PHE A 136 -18.76 3.52 -3.68
C PHE A 136 -19.85 2.76 -4.44
N GLN A 137 -19.45 1.79 -5.26
CA GLN A 137 -20.39 0.97 -6.02
C GLN A 137 -21.23 0.04 -5.15
N ALA A 138 -20.60 -0.57 -4.14
CA ALA A 138 -21.28 -1.49 -3.24
C ALA A 138 -21.98 -0.78 -2.06
N TRP A 139 -22.01 0.56 -2.04
CA TRP A 139 -22.42 1.35 -0.87
C TRP A 139 -23.83 0.98 -0.37
N VAL A 140 -24.78 0.83 -1.30
CA VAL A 140 -26.18 0.46 -0.98
C VAL A 140 -26.27 -0.90 -0.30
N CYS A 141 -25.33 -1.79 -0.57
CA CYS A 141 -25.29 -3.14 -0.04
C CYS A 141 -24.43 -3.26 1.23
N ILE A 142 -23.71 -2.23 1.65
CA ILE A 142 -22.74 -2.30 2.76
C ILE A 142 -23.30 -1.62 4.01
N GLN A 143 -23.28 -2.35 5.13
CA GLN A 143 -23.40 -1.75 6.46
C GLN A 143 -22.03 -1.76 7.14
N LEU A 144 -21.62 -0.63 7.70
CA LEU A 144 -20.31 -0.49 8.36
C LEU A 144 -20.11 -1.47 9.52
N SER A 145 -21.18 -1.87 10.21
CA SER A 145 -21.13 -2.86 11.29
C SER A 145 -20.86 -4.29 10.81
N GLU A 146 -21.02 -4.56 9.52
CA GLU A 146 -20.84 -5.89 8.91
C GLU A 146 -19.44 -6.08 8.31
N LEU A 147 -18.57 -5.07 8.41
CA LEU A 147 -17.23 -5.12 7.87
C LEU A 147 -16.42 -6.23 8.54
N SER A 148 -15.82 -7.07 7.71
CA SER A 148 -15.09 -8.26 8.13
C SER A 148 -13.64 -7.97 8.53
N GLY A 149 -12.97 -9.00 9.05
CA GLY A 149 -11.51 -8.97 9.23
C GLY A 149 -10.74 -8.69 7.93
N GLY A 150 -11.26 -9.13 6.77
CA GLY A 150 -10.66 -8.84 5.46
C GLY A 150 -10.61 -7.35 5.16
N PHE A 151 -11.69 -6.61 5.44
CA PHE A 151 -11.70 -5.15 5.31
C PHE A 151 -10.71 -4.48 6.27
N MET A 152 -10.69 -4.90 7.54
CA MET A 152 -9.76 -4.36 8.54
C MET A 152 -8.30 -4.59 8.14
N ALA A 153 -8.01 -5.73 7.51
CA ALA A 153 -6.69 -6.03 6.99
C ALA A 153 -6.32 -5.15 5.79
N LEU A 154 -7.25 -4.84 4.87
CA LEU A 154 -7.00 -3.89 3.77
C LEU A 154 -6.74 -2.47 4.31
N ALA A 155 -7.55 -2.02 5.27
CA ALA A 155 -7.36 -0.73 5.92
C ALA A 155 -6.01 -0.66 6.68
N GLY A 156 -5.66 -1.75 7.38
CA GLY A 156 -4.36 -1.90 8.02
C GLY A 156 -3.21 -1.86 7.01
N ALA A 157 -3.33 -2.59 5.89
CA ALA A 157 -2.33 -2.57 4.82
C ALA A 157 -2.15 -1.17 4.24
N GLN A 158 -3.24 -0.42 4.02
CA GLN A 158 -3.20 0.97 3.59
C GLN A 158 -2.44 1.85 4.59
N ALA A 159 -2.73 1.72 5.89
CA ALA A 159 -2.04 2.48 6.92
C ALA A 159 -0.54 2.16 6.96
N LEU A 160 -0.16 0.87 6.85
CA LEU A 160 1.24 0.46 6.81
C LEU A 160 1.97 0.97 5.56
N LEU A 161 1.30 0.99 4.40
CA LEU A 161 1.87 1.56 3.16
C LEU A 161 2.11 3.06 3.28
N LEU A 162 1.15 3.81 3.84
CA LEU A 162 1.34 5.24 4.10
C LEU A 162 2.47 5.51 5.10
N LEU A 163 2.61 4.66 6.12
CA LEU A 163 3.69 4.78 7.08
C LEU A 163 5.06 4.47 6.45
N GLN A 164 5.14 3.48 5.55
CA GLN A 164 6.35 3.21 4.75
C GLN A 164 6.69 4.39 3.84
N LEU A 165 5.69 4.94 3.15
CA LEU A 165 5.87 6.10 2.28
C LEU A 165 6.41 7.30 3.06
N PHE A 166 5.83 7.58 4.23
CA PHE A 166 6.29 8.63 5.12
C PHE A 166 7.73 8.39 5.61
N ALA A 167 8.06 7.17 6.03
CA ALA A 167 9.41 6.82 6.47
C ALA A 167 10.45 6.97 5.34
N ALA A 168 10.13 6.52 4.13
CA ALA A 168 10.98 6.68 2.95
C ALA A 168 11.18 8.16 2.59
N ALA A 169 10.12 8.98 2.71
CA ALA A 169 10.18 10.40 2.39
C ALA A 169 11.06 11.16 3.39
N MET A 170 10.90 10.86 4.68
CA MET A 170 11.74 11.40 5.76
C MET A 170 13.21 11.01 5.59
N TYR A 171 13.48 9.79 5.13
CA TYR A 171 14.84 9.35 4.84
C TYR A 171 15.44 10.14 3.67
N LEU A 172 14.68 10.33 2.59
CA LEU A 172 15.12 11.10 1.42
C LEU A 172 15.38 12.58 1.74
N THR A 173 14.51 13.23 2.52
CA THR A 173 14.71 14.63 2.94
C THR A 173 15.95 14.77 3.81
N TRP A 174 16.18 13.82 4.72
CA TRP A 174 17.41 13.78 5.51
C TRP A 174 18.66 13.63 4.64
N PHE A 175 18.62 12.80 3.60
CA PHE A 175 19.71 12.68 2.63
C PHE A 175 20.02 14.02 1.94
N LYS A 176 18.99 14.77 1.55
CA LYS A 176 19.18 16.09 0.92
C LYS A 176 19.88 17.07 1.85
N GLU A 177 19.44 17.16 3.10
CA GLU A 177 20.04 18.08 4.09
C GLU A 177 21.52 17.76 4.37
N VAL A 178 21.89 16.49 4.39
CA VAL A 178 23.28 16.05 4.61
C VAL A 178 24.17 16.35 3.38
N LEU A 179 23.65 16.13 2.17
CA LEU A 179 24.36 16.46 0.92
C LEU A 179 24.57 17.96 0.74
N GLU A 180 23.55 18.78 1.04
CA GLU A 180 23.67 20.24 0.96
C GLU A 180 24.68 20.79 1.97
N LYS A 181 24.72 20.24 3.20
CA LYS A 181 25.71 20.64 4.21
C LYS A 181 27.15 20.16 3.93
N SER A 182 27.32 19.15 3.09
CA SER A 182 28.66 18.61 2.73
C SER A 182 29.18 19.15 1.39
N SER A 183 28.38 19.94 0.68
CA SER A 183 28.81 20.64 -0.52
C SER A 183 29.75 21.80 -0.13
N PRO A 184 31.00 21.86 -0.65
CA PRO A 184 31.93 22.91 -0.26
C PRO A 184 31.41 24.28 -0.72
N SER A 185 31.44 25.26 0.19
CA SER A 185 31.16 26.66 -0.13
C SER A 185 32.18 27.15 -1.19
N PRO A 186 31.81 28.00 -2.16
CA PRO A 186 32.73 28.51 -3.19
C PRO A 186 33.95 29.29 -2.65
N GLU A 187 34.04 29.54 -1.34
CA GLU A 187 35.10 30.34 -0.72
C GLU A 187 36.39 29.56 -0.34
N GLU A 188 36.46 28.25 -0.56
CA GLU A 188 37.65 27.44 -0.22
C GLU A 188 38.47 26.99 -1.45
N GLN A 189 38.54 27.84 -2.48
CA GLN A 189 39.57 27.70 -3.51
C GLN A 189 40.90 28.29 -3.00
N PRO A 190 41.99 27.51 -2.88
CA PRO A 190 43.31 28.07 -2.56
C PRO A 190 43.74 29.01 -3.70
N PRO A 191 44.46 30.10 -3.39
CA PRO A 191 44.81 31.10 -4.39
C PRO A 191 45.62 30.46 -5.51
N ALA A 192 45.23 30.76 -6.75
CA ALA A 192 45.93 30.33 -7.94
C ALA A 192 47.41 30.73 -7.83
N LEU A 193 48.28 29.73 -7.94
CA LEU A 193 49.72 29.91 -8.02
C LEU A 193 50.01 30.78 -9.26
N GLN A 194 50.37 32.05 -9.03
CA GLN A 194 50.89 32.90 -10.12
C GLN A 194 52.31 32.42 -10.43
N VAL A 195 52.54 32.05 -11.69
CA VAL A 195 53.85 31.85 -12.31
C VAL A 195 54.14 33.09 -13.16
#